data_AF-A0A1I4PKP1-F1
#
_entry.id   AF-A0A1I4PKP1-F1
#
_cell.length_a   1.000
_cell.length_b   1.000
_cell.length_c   1.000
_cell.angle_alpha   90.00
_cell.angle_beta   90.00
_cell.angle_gamma   90.00
#
_symmetry.space_group_name_H-M   'P 1'
#
loop_
_entity.id
_entity.type
_entity.pdbx_description
1 polymer ?
#
loop_
_entity_poly.entity_id
_entity_poly.type
_entity_poly.pdbx_seq_one_letter_code
_entity_poly.pdbx_strand_id
1 'polypeptide(L)'
;MQDTNHFKNSNSLDEALCQLVKSIAIEEEALASLMQAEADKTLAFVGKERNLPTQPSTSEFIQFNQTVTKMLDSILMAEWMLMKKMDSVMEFQHLLHSSGSNTAFKEKDGIYGDRDSSFDNEDIHLHNELEEIDY
;
A
#
# COMPACT_ATOMS: atom_id res chain seq x y z
N MET A 1 8.00 22.39 37.51
CA MET A 1 8.74 22.70 36.27
C MET A 1 9.37 21.41 35.76
N GLN A 2 8.61 20.59 35.01
CA GLN A 2 9.13 19.38 34.34
C GLN A 2 8.06 18.83 33.38
N ASP A 3 7.69 19.56 32.32
CA ASP A 3 6.73 19.09 31.29
C ASP A 3 7.18 19.44 29.86
N THR A 4 8.50 19.56 29.61
CA THR A 4 9.03 19.96 28.29
C THR A 4 9.61 18.80 27.46
N ASN A 5 9.64 17.57 28.00
CA ASN A 5 10.29 16.44 27.32
C ASN A 5 9.38 15.66 26.37
N HIS A 6 8.05 15.74 26.53
CA HIS A 6 7.11 14.96 25.72
C HIS A 6 6.88 15.55 24.31
N PHE A 7 6.95 16.87 24.18
CA PHE A 7 6.65 17.59 22.93
C PHE A 7 7.79 17.54 21.89
N LYS A 8 9.01 17.24 22.33
CA LYS A 8 10.20 17.24 21.46
C LYS A 8 10.38 15.92 20.72
N ASN A 9 9.77 14.84 21.23
CA ASN A 9 9.93 13.49 20.69
C ASN A 9 8.86 13.14 19.64
N SER A 10 7.63 13.66 19.79
CA SER A 10 6.56 13.48 18.80
C SER A 10 6.92 14.07 17.44
N ASN A 11 7.50 15.28 17.43
CA ASN A 11 7.94 15.94 16.20
C ASN A 11 9.02 15.16 15.45
N SER A 12 9.90 14.44 16.17
CA SER A 12 10.95 13.63 15.56
C SER A 12 10.43 12.33 14.94
N LEU A 13 9.38 11.74 15.52
CA LEU A 13 8.78 10.51 15.00
C LEU A 13 7.91 10.80 13.77
N ASP A 14 7.08 11.85 13.82
CA ASP A 14 6.27 12.26 12.66
C ASP A 14 7.15 12.65 11.47
N GLU A 15 8.28 13.33 11.73
CA GLU A 15 9.28 13.61 10.71
C GLU A 15 9.88 12.32 10.14
N ALA A 16 10.24 11.34 10.99
CA ALA A 16 10.76 10.05 10.54
C ALA A 16 9.76 9.27 9.69
N LEU A 17 8.47 9.23 10.07
CA LEU A 17 7.40 8.61 9.28
C LEU A 17 7.20 9.32 7.94
N CYS A 18 7.25 10.65 7.93
CA CYS A 18 7.18 11.44 6.70
C CYS A 18 8.36 11.13 5.76
N GLN A 19 9.57 11.01 6.29
CA GLN A 19 10.75 10.62 5.51
C GLN A 19 10.62 9.19 4.96
N LEU A 20 10.05 8.27 5.75
CA LEU A 20 9.84 6.90 5.32
C LEU A 20 8.85 6.84 4.14
N VAL A 21 7.70 7.52 4.21
CA VAL A 21 6.75 7.62 3.09
C VAL A 21 7.39 8.23 1.84
N LYS A 22 8.18 9.30 2.00
CA LYS A 22 8.92 9.90 0.88
C LYS A 22 9.90 8.92 0.25
N SER A 23 10.62 8.14 1.07
CA SER A 23 11.56 7.15 0.57
C SER A 23 10.85 6.03 -0.21
N ILE A 24 9.67 5.60 0.24
CA ILE A 24 8.83 4.61 -0.47
C ILE A 24 8.38 5.17 -1.82
N ALA A 25 7.92 6.42 -1.87
CA ALA A 25 7.52 7.06 -3.12
C ALA A 25 8.67 7.18 -4.14
N ILE A 26 9.89 7.47 -3.66
CA ILE A 26 11.09 7.50 -4.52
C ILE A 26 11.44 6.09 -5.02
N GLU A 27 11.34 5.07 -4.17
CA GLU A 27 11.58 3.67 -4.54
C GLU A 27 10.58 3.20 -5.60
N GLU A 28 9.30 3.56 -5.45
CA GLU A 28 8.23 3.32 -6.43
C GLU A 28 8.53 3.94 -7.80
N GLU A 29 8.92 5.22 -7.83
CA GLU A 29 9.28 5.91 -9.07
C GLU A 29 10.48 5.23 -9.76
N ALA A 30 11.46 4.76 -8.98
CA ALA A 30 12.61 4.04 -9.50
C ALA A 30 12.20 2.67 -10.09
N LEU A 31 11.31 1.92 -9.45
CA LEU A 31 10.77 0.66 -9.97
C LEU A 31 9.99 0.88 -11.27
N ALA A 32 9.16 1.92 -11.35
CA ALA A 32 8.43 2.28 -12.56
C ALA A 32 9.39 2.64 -13.72
N SER A 33 10.42 3.43 -13.44
CA SER A 33 11.46 3.76 -14.45
C SER A 33 12.21 2.51 -14.93
N LEU A 34 12.49 1.58 -14.02
CA LEU A 34 13.17 0.33 -14.34
C LEU A 34 12.28 -0.58 -15.21
N MET A 35 10.98 -0.68 -14.90
CA MET A 35 10.00 -1.37 -15.74
C MET A 35 9.91 -0.79 -17.14
N GLN A 36 9.88 0.53 -17.26
CA GLN A 36 9.85 1.22 -18.55
C GLN A 36 11.10 0.88 -19.39
N ALA A 37 12.28 0.91 -18.77
CA ALA A 37 13.52 0.58 -19.46
C ALA A 37 13.53 -0.87 -20.01
N GLU A 38 13.00 -1.84 -19.26
CA GLU A 38 12.90 -3.23 -19.73
C GLU A 38 11.83 -3.40 -20.82
N ALA A 39 10.73 -2.64 -20.75
CA ALA A 39 9.73 -2.60 -21.81
C ALA A 39 10.33 -2.06 -23.12
N ASP A 40 11.08 -0.96 -23.05
CA ASP A 40 11.76 -0.37 -24.21
C ASP A 40 12.78 -1.33 -24.82
N LYS A 41 13.56 -2.00 -23.97
CA LYS A 41 14.51 -3.05 -24.38
C LYS A 41 13.79 -4.24 -25.04
N THR A 42 12.65 -4.67 -24.50
CA THR A 42 11.84 -5.75 -25.07
C THR A 42 11.27 -5.36 -26.44
N LEU A 43 10.79 -4.13 -26.57
CA LEU A 43 10.32 -3.61 -27.86
C LEU A 43 11.45 -3.49 -28.89
N ALA A 44 12.64 -3.09 -28.47
CA ALA A 44 13.82 -3.06 -29.33
C ALA A 44 14.25 -4.47 -29.77
N PHE A 45 14.16 -5.45 -28.87
CA PHE A 45 14.48 -6.85 -29.16
C PHE A 45 13.49 -7.50 -30.13
N VAL A 46 12.18 -7.29 -29.94
CA VAL A 46 11.12 -7.84 -30.79
C VAL A 46 10.99 -7.09 -32.11
N GLY A 47 11.24 -5.77 -32.09
CA GLY A 47 11.02 -4.87 -33.22
C GLY A 47 9.56 -4.43 -33.35
N LYS A 48 9.33 -3.24 -33.93
CA LYS A 48 8.00 -2.61 -34.04
C LYS A 48 6.96 -3.47 -34.77
N GLU A 49 7.40 -4.27 -35.73
CA GLU A 49 6.55 -5.17 -36.53
C GLU A 49 6.81 -6.64 -36.19
N ARG A 50 7.40 -6.94 -35.03
CA ARG A 50 7.83 -8.28 -34.63
C ARG A 50 8.81 -8.91 -35.63
N ASN A 51 9.60 -8.06 -36.27
CA ASN A 51 10.54 -8.43 -37.32
C ASN A 51 11.87 -8.94 -36.79
N LEU A 52 12.08 -8.97 -35.46
CA LEU A 52 13.29 -9.47 -34.81
C LEU A 52 14.56 -8.93 -35.48
N PRO A 53 14.84 -7.61 -35.35
CA PRO A 53 15.85 -6.92 -36.16
C PRO A 53 17.26 -7.51 -36.02
N THR A 54 17.57 -8.14 -34.89
CA THR A 54 18.86 -8.79 -34.63
C THR A 54 18.91 -10.26 -35.05
N GLN A 55 17.80 -10.83 -35.55
CA GLN A 55 17.65 -12.25 -35.90
C GLN A 55 18.22 -13.20 -34.82
N PRO A 56 17.74 -13.11 -33.57
CA PRO A 56 18.27 -13.91 -32.48
C PRO A 56 18.00 -15.39 -32.71
N SER A 57 18.95 -16.22 -32.30
CA SER A 57 18.75 -17.67 -32.20
C SER A 57 17.67 -18.00 -31.16
N THR A 58 17.08 -19.20 -31.27
CA THR A 58 16.11 -19.70 -30.29
C THR A 58 16.67 -19.69 -28.86
N SER A 59 17.96 -19.99 -28.68
CA SER A 59 18.62 -19.92 -27.37
C SER A 59 18.68 -18.50 -26.80
N GLU A 60 19.01 -17.51 -27.63
CA GLU A 60 19.04 -16.11 -27.21
C GLU A 60 17.64 -15.59 -26.88
N PHE A 61 16.63 -16.02 -27.63
CA PHE A 61 15.23 -15.69 -27.35
C PHE A 61 14.75 -16.26 -26.00
N ILE A 62 15.08 -17.52 -25.70
CA ILE A 62 14.75 -18.15 -24.42
C ILE A 62 15.49 -17.43 -23.28
N GLN A 63 16.79 -17.16 -23.44
CA GLN A 63 17.59 -16.48 -22.43
C GLN A 63 17.08 -15.06 -22.16
N PHE A 64 16.67 -14.33 -23.20
CA PHE A 64 16.05 -13.02 -23.08
C PHE A 64 14.80 -13.08 -22.21
N ASN A 65 13.86 -13.98 -22.54
CA ASN A 65 12.63 -14.14 -21.76
C ASN A 65 12.91 -14.51 -20.30
N GLN A 66 13.85 -15.43 -20.04
CA GLN A 66 14.25 -15.78 -18.67
C GLN A 66 14.79 -14.56 -17.90
N THR A 67 15.47 -13.65 -18.58
CA THR A 67 15.98 -12.42 -17.96
C THR A 67 14.83 -11.48 -17.59
N VAL A 68 13.86 -11.29 -18.50
CA VAL A 68 12.65 -10.50 -18.24
C VAL A 68 11.86 -11.08 -17.07
N THR A 69 11.64 -12.40 -17.04
CA THR A 69 10.91 -13.06 -15.95
C THR A 69 11.59 -12.84 -14.60
N LYS A 70 12.91 -13.05 -14.50
CA LYS A 70 13.66 -12.82 -13.25
C LYS A 70 13.59 -11.38 -12.77
N MET A 71 13.58 -10.44 -13.71
CA MET A 71 13.44 -9.03 -13.39
C MET A 71 12.05 -8.72 -12.84
N LEU A 72 10.99 -9.25 -13.47
CA LEU A 72 9.61 -9.11 -12.97
C LEU A 72 9.44 -9.75 -11.59
N ASP A 73 10.02 -10.93 -11.35
CA ASP A 73 10.02 -11.57 -10.03
C ASP A 73 10.68 -10.66 -8.97
N SER A 74 11.80 -10.02 -9.34
CA SER A 74 12.51 -9.10 -8.43
C SER A 74 11.70 -7.84 -8.12
N ILE A 75 11.02 -7.28 -9.12
CA ILE A 75 10.13 -6.13 -8.95
C ILE A 75 8.94 -6.52 -8.06
N LEU A 76 8.32 -7.67 -8.30
CA LEU A 76 7.22 -8.17 -7.48
C LEU A 76 7.61 -8.29 -6.00
N MET A 77 8.82 -8.79 -5.71
CA MET A 77 9.33 -8.85 -4.34
C MET A 77 9.57 -7.46 -3.73
N ALA A 78 10.04 -6.51 -4.52
CA ALA A 78 10.24 -5.13 -4.08
C ALA A 78 8.90 -4.44 -3.77
N GLU A 79 7.92 -4.53 -4.67
CA GLU A 79 6.54 -4.05 -4.50
C GLU A 79 5.91 -4.60 -3.22
N TRP A 80 6.04 -5.91 -3.01
CA TRP A 80 5.53 -6.55 -1.80
C TRP A 80 6.20 -5.98 -0.53
N MET A 81 7.51 -5.76 -0.56
CA MET A 81 8.23 -5.17 0.56
C MET A 81 7.81 -3.71 0.81
N LEU A 82 7.61 -2.92 -0.25
CA LEU A 82 7.11 -1.54 -0.16
C LEU A 82 5.72 -1.49 0.47
N MET A 83 4.82 -2.39 0.07
CA MET A 83 3.50 -2.55 0.66
C MET A 83 3.61 -2.84 2.17
N LYS A 84 4.46 -3.78 2.58
CA LYS A 84 4.69 -4.07 4.00
C LYS A 84 5.26 -2.86 4.76
N LYS A 85 6.16 -2.08 4.17
CA LYS A 85 6.67 -0.84 4.79
C LYS A 85 5.55 0.18 5.00
N MET A 86 4.64 0.33 4.03
CA MET A 86 3.47 1.22 4.14
C MET A 86 2.50 0.77 5.22
N ASP A 87 2.19 -0.53 5.32
CA ASP A 87 1.37 -1.09 6.40
C ASP A 87 1.94 -0.69 7.77
N SER A 88 3.26 -0.88 7.96
CA SER A 88 3.93 -0.52 9.20
C SER A 88 3.82 0.98 9.50
N VAL A 89 3.97 1.86 8.51
CA VAL A 89 3.77 3.31 8.70
C VAL A 89 2.36 3.61 9.19
N MET A 90 1.33 3.00 8.59
CA MET A 90 -0.06 3.19 8.99
C MET A 90 -0.33 2.69 10.41
N GLU A 91 0.24 1.54 10.79
CA GLU A 91 0.16 1.00 12.15
C GLU A 91 0.76 1.97 13.17
N PHE A 92 1.94 2.54 12.90
CA PHE A 92 2.57 3.54 13.78
C PHE A 92 1.70 4.79 13.94
N GLN A 93 1.09 5.28 12.86
CA GLN A 93 0.18 6.43 12.91
C GLN A 93 -1.08 6.14 13.75
N HIS A 94 -1.64 4.94 13.66
CA HIS A 94 -2.79 4.54 14.48
C HIS A 94 -2.46 4.49 15.98
N LEU A 95 -1.28 3.98 16.35
CA LEU A 95 -0.82 3.93 17.74
C LEU A 95 -0.59 5.33 18.33
N LEU A 96 -0.13 6.28 17.51
CA LEU A 96 0.03 7.69 17.88
C LEU A 96 -1.32 8.37 18.18
N HIS A 97 -2.31 8.22 17.30
CA HIS A 97 -3.62 8.87 17.48
C HIS A 97 -4.46 8.27 18.61
N SER A 98 -4.33 6.96 18.87
CA SER A 98 -5.03 6.28 19.96
C SER A 98 -4.50 6.63 21.36
N SER A 99 -3.24 7.06 21.47
CA SER A 99 -2.64 7.48 22.75
C SER A 99 -3.03 8.90 23.21
N GLY A 100 -3.64 9.71 22.34
CA GLY A 100 -3.99 11.11 22.62
C GLY A 100 -5.36 11.38 23.27
N SER A 101 -6.22 10.35 23.43
CA SER A 101 -7.65 10.55 23.75
C SER A 101 -8.10 10.20 25.18
N ASN A 102 -7.20 9.80 26.10
CA ASN A 102 -7.60 9.28 27.42
C ASN A 102 -7.52 10.26 28.61
N THR A 103 -7.54 11.58 28.40
CA THR A 103 -7.55 12.56 29.52
C THR A 103 -8.61 13.66 29.39
N ALA A 104 -9.87 13.31 29.12
CA ALA A 104 -10.97 14.27 29.28
C ALA A 104 -12.34 13.60 29.51
N PHE A 105 -12.47 12.72 30.51
CA PHE A 105 -13.79 12.46 31.11
C PHE A 105 -13.68 12.45 32.63
N LYS A 106 -13.73 13.66 33.20
CA LYS A 106 -14.11 13.88 34.59
C LYS A 106 -15.44 14.64 34.61
N GLU A 107 -16.49 13.89 34.92
CA GLU A 107 -17.48 14.25 35.94
C GLU A 107 -18.30 15.54 35.71
N LYS A 108 -19.54 15.35 35.23
CA LYS A 108 -20.68 16.15 35.70
C LYS A 108 -21.85 15.23 36.00
N ASP A 109 -22.19 15.16 37.28
CA ASP A 109 -23.42 14.63 37.84
C ASP A 109 -24.68 15.21 37.16
N GLY A 110 -25.69 14.37 36.98
CA GLY A 110 -27.02 14.78 36.52
C GLY A 110 -28.01 13.61 36.47
N ILE A 111 -28.74 13.42 37.57
CA ILE A 111 -29.90 12.52 37.74
C ILE A 111 -31.12 13.00 36.92
N TYR A 112 -31.94 12.04 36.45
CA TYR A 112 -33.32 12.03 35.88
C TYR A 112 -33.27 11.28 34.52
N GLY A 113 -33.80 10.06 34.30
CA GLY A 113 -35.11 9.52 34.65
C GLY A 113 -36.09 9.78 33.50
N ASP A 114 -36.34 8.82 32.59
CA ASP A 114 -37.67 8.34 32.15
C ASP A 114 -37.62 7.38 30.93
N ARG A 115 -38.70 6.61 30.82
CA ARG A 115 -39.18 5.48 30.00
C ARG A 115 -38.92 5.37 28.48
N ASP A 116 -38.86 4.08 28.07
CA ASP A 116 -39.52 3.39 26.93
C ASP A 116 -40.03 4.17 25.70
N SER A 117 -39.56 3.76 24.51
CA SER A 117 -40.34 3.35 23.32
C SER A 117 -39.38 3.22 22.10
N SER A 118 -39.10 2.03 21.55
CA SER A 118 -39.84 1.30 20.50
C SER A 118 -39.67 1.87 19.07
N PHE A 119 -39.50 0.95 18.10
CA PHE A 119 -39.51 1.10 16.62
C PHE A 119 -38.17 1.50 15.95
N ASP A 120 -37.63 0.86 14.90
CA ASP A 120 -38.10 -0.26 14.09
C ASP A 120 -36.94 -0.87 13.25
N ASN A 121 -37.20 -2.04 12.68
CA ASN A 121 -36.35 -2.97 11.92
C ASN A 121 -35.63 -2.41 10.67
N GLU A 122 -34.55 -3.07 10.24
CA GLU A 122 -34.50 -3.80 8.95
C GLU A 122 -33.21 -4.63 8.79
N ASP A 123 -33.40 -5.95 8.78
CA ASP A 123 -32.45 -6.95 8.30
C ASP A 123 -32.20 -6.79 6.80
N ILE A 124 -30.94 -6.69 6.37
CA ILE A 124 -30.56 -6.85 4.96
C ILE A 124 -29.65 -8.07 4.82
N HIS A 125 -30.29 -9.14 4.39
CA HIS A 125 -29.73 -10.39 3.88
C HIS A 125 -28.99 -10.09 2.55
N LEU A 126 -27.67 -10.25 2.49
CA LEU A 126 -26.95 -10.24 1.20
C LEU A 126 -26.82 -11.68 0.70
N HIS A 127 -27.66 -12.00 -0.28
CA HIS A 127 -27.61 -13.21 -1.08
C HIS A 127 -26.37 -13.21 -1.98
N ASN A 128 -25.70 -14.36 -2.01
CA ASN A 128 -24.78 -14.76 -3.08
C ASN A 128 -25.53 -14.80 -4.42
N GLU A 129 -25.07 -14.06 -5.42
CA GLU A 129 -25.34 -14.34 -6.83
C GLU A 129 -24.02 -14.46 -7.58
N LEU A 130 -23.62 -15.72 -7.80
CA LEU A 130 -22.75 -16.13 -8.89
C LEU A 130 -23.61 -16.12 -10.14
N GLU A 131 -23.44 -15.13 -11.03
CA GLU A 131 -24.01 -15.19 -12.38
C GLU A 131 -23.00 -15.77 -13.38
N GLU A 132 -23.56 -16.67 -14.18
CA GLU A 132 -22.97 -17.54 -15.18
C GLU A 132 -22.32 -16.75 -16.33
N ILE A 133 -21.15 -17.23 -16.77
CA ILE A 133 -20.59 -16.86 -18.08
C ILE A 133 -20.92 -18.02 -19.03
N ASP A 134 -21.81 -17.76 -19.98
CA ASP A 134 -22.09 -18.65 -21.11
C ASP A 134 -20.85 -18.80 -22.00
N TYR A 135 -20.53 -20.04 -22.38
CA TYR A 135 -19.48 -20.42 -23.34
C TYR A 135 -19.98 -20.44 -24.78
#